data_AF-A0A388SEK7-F1
#
_entry.id   AF-A0A388SEK7-F1
#
_cell.length_a   1.000
_cell.length_b   1.000
_cell.length_c   1.000
_cell.angle_alpha   90.00
_cell.angle_beta   90.00
_cell.angle_gamma   90.00
#
_symmetry.space_group_name_H-M   'P 1'
#
loop_
_entity.id
_entity.type
_entity.pdbx_description
1 polymer ?
#
loop_
_entity_poly.entity_id
_entity_poly.type
_entity_poly.pdbx_seq_one_letter_code
_entity_poly.pdbx_strand_id
1 'polypeptide(L)'
;MKGFSNSAVALVLLAVAGAASADALSDCYKTADNRVQVRQCLQKELDRTQRDYADTLAAVKDQAKQLDQASGDSGKKSRTAGPVSRDFAEANKAFDLYLRRQCGFESAMSGSGTSAGNQYIACRINLMKLRMGALGNFSGPASPDPSGK
;
A
#
# COMPACT_ATOMS: atom_id res chain seq x y z
N MET A 1 44.61 -41.36 -18.62
CA MET A 1 43.31 -41.41 -19.35
C MET A 1 42.25 -40.76 -18.47
N LYS A 2 41.30 -40.06 -19.09
CA LYS A 2 40.37 -39.03 -18.56
C LYS A 2 39.36 -39.54 -17.51
N GLY A 3 38.91 -38.63 -16.65
CA GLY A 3 37.67 -38.73 -15.86
C GLY A 3 37.33 -37.42 -15.16
N PHE A 4 36.62 -36.52 -15.85
CA PHE A 4 36.01 -35.29 -15.32
C PHE A 4 34.87 -35.66 -14.35
N SER A 5 34.85 -35.12 -13.12
CA SER A 5 34.16 -33.88 -12.71
C SER A 5 32.69 -34.11 -12.32
N ASN A 6 32.29 -33.69 -11.11
CA ASN A 6 31.30 -32.62 -10.90
C ASN A 6 30.86 -32.51 -9.43
N SER A 7 31.26 -31.39 -8.81
CA SER A 7 30.61 -30.78 -7.65
C SER A 7 29.14 -30.48 -7.95
N ALA A 8 28.25 -30.79 -7.01
CA ALA A 8 26.90 -30.25 -6.98
C ALA A 8 26.72 -29.44 -5.69
N VAL A 9 27.04 -28.14 -5.77
CA VAL A 9 26.61 -27.15 -4.78
C VAL A 9 25.15 -26.83 -5.11
N ALA A 10 24.23 -27.30 -4.27
CA ALA A 10 22.82 -26.94 -4.38
C ALA A 10 22.62 -25.50 -3.84
N LEU A 11 22.53 -24.53 -4.75
CA LEU A 11 22.04 -23.18 -4.46
C LEU A 11 20.52 -23.21 -4.38
N VAL A 12 19.98 -23.25 -3.16
CA VAL A 12 18.56 -22.97 -2.91
C VAL A 12 18.37 -21.47 -3.11
N LEU A 13 17.86 -21.09 -4.27
CA LEU A 13 17.36 -19.73 -4.54
C LEU A 13 16.13 -19.50 -3.65
N LEU A 14 16.28 -18.65 -2.64
CA LEU A 14 15.16 -17.98 -1.99
C LEU A 14 14.44 -17.16 -3.07
N ALA A 15 13.37 -17.71 -3.63
CA ALA A 15 12.40 -16.95 -4.39
C ALA A 15 11.81 -15.91 -3.43
N VAL A 16 12.27 -14.67 -3.54
CA VAL A 16 11.54 -13.53 -2.98
C VAL A 16 10.19 -13.57 -3.67
N ALA A 17 9.14 -13.98 -2.96
CA ALA A 17 7.78 -13.81 -3.39
C ALA A 17 7.53 -12.30 -3.50
N GLY A 18 7.78 -11.73 -4.69
CA GLY A 18 7.16 -10.49 -5.10
C GLY A 18 5.67 -10.77 -5.13
N ALA A 19 4.97 -10.44 -4.05
CA ALA A 19 3.53 -10.58 -3.95
C ALA A 19 2.91 -9.96 -5.20
N ALA A 20 2.22 -10.79 -5.96
CA ALA A 20 1.48 -10.38 -7.14
C ALA A 20 0.49 -9.28 -6.75
N SER A 21 0.84 -8.01 -6.97
CA SER A 21 -0.17 -7.03 -7.30
C SER A 21 -0.69 -7.47 -8.66
N ALA A 22 -1.82 -8.18 -8.69
CA ALA A 22 -2.60 -8.23 -9.91
C ALA A 22 -2.77 -6.77 -10.38
N ASP A 23 -2.09 -6.43 -11.47
CA ASP A 23 -1.97 -5.05 -11.90
C ASP A 23 -3.36 -4.51 -12.18
N ALA A 24 -3.77 -3.45 -11.50
CA ALA A 24 -5.07 -2.79 -11.78
C ALA A 24 -5.23 -2.46 -13.27
N LEU A 25 -4.10 -2.21 -13.94
CA LEU A 25 -4.02 -2.07 -15.39
C LEU A 25 -4.42 -3.35 -16.14
N SER A 26 -3.83 -4.50 -15.78
CA SER A 26 -4.14 -5.81 -16.37
C SER A 26 -5.60 -6.19 -16.16
N ASP A 27 -6.12 -6.00 -14.95
CA ASP A 27 -7.51 -6.33 -14.64
C ASP A 27 -8.48 -5.45 -15.43
N CYS A 28 -8.20 -4.14 -15.57
CA CYS A 28 -9.00 -3.27 -16.43
C CYS A 28 -8.89 -3.63 -17.92
N TYR A 29 -7.74 -4.11 -18.40
CA TYR A 29 -7.62 -4.60 -19.78
C TYR A 29 -8.42 -5.89 -20.02
N LYS A 30 -8.57 -6.78 -19.03
CA LYS A 30 -9.37 -8.00 -19.16
C LYS A 30 -10.87 -7.70 -19.29
N THR A 31 -11.33 -6.60 -18.72
CA THR A 31 -12.77 -6.25 -18.65
C THR A 31 -13.23 -5.23 -19.68
N ALA A 32 -12.32 -4.65 -20.47
CA ALA A 32 -12.61 -3.53 -21.36
C ALA A 32 -12.38 -3.88 -22.84
N ASP A 33 -13.30 -3.45 -23.70
CA ASP A 33 -13.24 -3.68 -25.15
C ASP A 33 -12.28 -2.73 -25.89
N ASN A 34 -11.95 -1.58 -25.28
CA ASN A 34 -11.07 -0.58 -25.89
C ASN A 34 -10.34 0.32 -24.88
N ARG A 35 -9.39 1.12 -25.36
CA ARG A 35 -8.54 2.00 -24.53
C ARG A 35 -9.31 3.05 -23.73
N VAL A 36 -10.45 3.53 -24.22
CA VAL A 36 -11.30 4.50 -23.51
C VAL A 36 -11.97 3.82 -22.32
N GLN A 37 -12.51 2.61 -22.53
CA GLN A 37 -13.09 1.81 -21.45
C GLN A 37 -12.04 1.42 -20.40
N VAL A 38 -10.79 1.15 -20.78
CA VAL A 38 -9.69 0.92 -19.84
C VAL A 38 -9.46 2.16 -18.96
N ARG A 39 -9.44 3.36 -19.54
CA ARG A 39 -9.28 4.61 -18.79
C ARG A 39 -10.42 4.82 -17.79
N GLN A 40 -11.65 4.54 -18.20
CA GLN A 40 -12.84 4.65 -17.34
C GLN A 40 -12.81 3.63 -16.20
N CYS A 41 -12.43 2.38 -16.50
CA CYS A 41 -12.22 1.35 -15.48
C CYS A 41 -11.18 1.78 -14.45
N LEU A 42 -10.01 2.26 -14.92
CA LEU A 42 -8.94 2.74 -14.05
C LEU A 42 -9.39 3.90 -13.16
N GLN A 43 -10.15 4.86 -13.70
CA GLN A 43 -10.63 5.99 -12.90
C GLN A 43 -11.62 5.52 -11.82
N LYS A 44 -12.57 4.64 -12.17
CA LYS A 44 -13.52 4.07 -11.22
C LYS A 44 -12.80 3.30 -10.11
N GLU A 45 -11.81 2.50 -10.47
CA GLU A 45 -11.02 1.71 -9.52
C GLU A 45 -10.15 2.61 -8.62
N LEU A 46 -9.59 3.68 -9.18
CA LEU A 46 -8.85 4.68 -8.42
C LEU A 46 -9.76 5.36 -7.38
N ASP A 47 -10.94 5.81 -7.78
CA ASP A 47 -11.89 6.48 -6.88
C ASP A 47 -12.32 5.54 -5.75
N ARG A 48 -12.54 4.24 -6.05
CA ARG A 48 -12.81 3.22 -5.04
C ARG A 48 -11.63 3.02 -4.10
N THR A 49 -10.44 2.80 -4.66
CA THR A 49 -9.22 2.56 -3.88
C THR A 49 -8.89 3.74 -2.97
N GLN A 50 -9.15 4.98 -3.40
CA GLN A 50 -8.96 6.17 -2.58
C GLN A 50 -9.90 6.22 -1.37
N ARG A 51 -11.17 5.80 -1.53
CA ARG A 51 -12.11 5.69 -0.41
C ARG A 51 -11.68 4.61 0.56
N ASP A 52 -11.44 3.40 0.07
CA ASP A 52 -11.00 2.25 0.90
C ASP A 52 -9.70 2.58 1.66
N TYR A 53 -8.79 3.31 1.02
CA TYR A 53 -7.54 3.76 1.63
C TYR A 53 -7.77 4.82 2.70
N ALA A 54 -8.66 5.79 2.47
CA ALA A 54 -9.02 6.79 3.48
C ALA A 54 -9.66 6.14 4.73
N ASP A 55 -10.54 5.16 4.54
CA ASP A 55 -11.16 4.40 5.63
C ASP A 55 -10.12 3.60 6.42
N THR A 56 -9.17 2.96 5.72
CA THR A 56 -8.04 2.25 6.34
C THR A 56 -7.18 3.21 7.18
N LEU A 57 -6.85 4.39 6.65
CA LEU A 57 -6.07 5.40 7.38
C LEU A 57 -6.81 5.90 8.62
N ALA A 58 -8.14 6.08 8.55
CA ALA A 58 -8.95 6.49 9.68
C ALA A 58 -8.91 5.44 10.80
N ALA A 59 -9.10 4.17 10.46
CA ALA A 59 -9.06 3.07 11.42
C ALA A 59 -7.70 2.97 12.13
N VAL A 60 -6.59 3.00 11.38
CA VAL A 60 -5.25 2.94 11.97
C VAL A 60 -4.93 4.18 12.80
N LYS A 61 -5.39 5.36 12.37
CA LYS A 61 -5.25 6.60 13.15
C LYS A 61 -5.95 6.50 14.50
N ASP A 62 -7.13 5.90 14.55
CA ASP A 62 -7.86 5.72 15.80
C ASP A 62 -7.17 4.70 16.70
N GLN A 63 -6.62 3.61 16.15
CA GLN A 63 -5.76 2.68 16.91
C GLN A 63 -4.52 3.38 17.48
N ALA A 64 -3.84 4.21 16.68
CA ALA A 64 -2.67 4.96 17.12
C ALA A 64 -2.98 5.89 18.30
N LYS A 65 -4.13 6.57 18.27
CA LYS A 65 -4.60 7.40 19.39
C LYS A 65 -4.87 6.56 20.64
N GLN A 66 -5.48 5.39 20.51
CA GLN A 66 -5.75 4.51 21.65
C GLN A 66 -4.44 4.04 22.30
N LEU A 67 -3.42 3.72 21.50
CA LEU A 67 -2.10 3.35 22.01
C LEU A 67 -1.41 4.52 22.72
N ASP A 68 -1.43 5.72 22.13
CA ASP A 68 -0.92 6.93 22.79
C ASP A 68 -1.67 7.21 24.11
N GLN A 69 -2.96 6.88 24.18
CA GLN A 69 -3.75 7.02 25.40
C GLN A 69 -3.39 6.01 26.49
N ALA A 70 -3.24 4.75 26.10
CA ALA A 70 -2.89 3.67 27.02
C ALA A 70 -1.47 3.80 27.59
N SER A 71 -0.52 4.36 26.83
CA SER A 71 0.86 4.59 27.29
C SER A 71 0.99 5.75 28.27
N GLY A 72 -0.11 6.43 28.62
CA GLY A 72 -0.10 7.64 29.46
C GLY A 72 0.43 8.88 28.75
N ASP A 73 0.72 8.77 27.45
CA ASP A 73 1.25 9.86 26.62
C ASP A 73 0.12 10.74 26.07
N SER A 74 -1.13 10.28 26.15
CA SER A 74 -2.28 11.16 25.99
C SER A 74 -2.45 12.01 27.23
N GLY A 75 -2.22 13.29 27.05
CA GLY A 75 -2.41 14.30 28.03
C GLY A 75 -3.70 14.17 28.83
N LYS A 76 -3.54 14.29 30.15
CA LYS A 76 -4.50 15.09 30.93
C LYS A 76 -4.40 16.59 30.59
N LYS A 77 -3.43 17.04 29.77
CA LYS A 77 -3.24 18.46 29.37
C LYS A 77 -2.62 18.75 27.99
N SER A 78 -2.12 17.77 27.23
CA SER A 78 -1.41 18.06 25.98
C SER A 78 -2.35 18.20 24.79
N ARG A 79 -2.26 19.33 24.07
CA ARG A 79 -2.96 19.59 22.79
C ARG A 79 -2.28 18.93 21.58
N THR A 80 -1.14 18.26 21.78
CA THR A 80 -0.36 17.64 20.71
C THR A 80 -0.67 16.14 20.61
N ALA A 81 -0.63 15.61 19.38
CA ALA A 81 -0.69 14.18 19.15
C ALA A 81 0.45 13.45 19.88
N GLY A 82 0.18 12.25 20.40
CA GLY A 82 1.20 11.38 20.99
C GLY A 82 2.17 10.84 19.92
N PRO A 83 3.26 10.18 20.34
CA PRO A 83 4.32 9.74 19.45
C PRO A 83 3.82 8.77 18.36
N VAL A 84 2.95 7.82 18.68
CA VAL A 84 2.45 6.84 17.71
C VAL A 84 1.61 7.53 16.65
N SER A 85 0.69 8.41 17.06
CA SER A 85 -0.12 9.20 16.14
C SER A 85 0.72 10.13 15.25
N ARG A 86 1.76 10.75 15.81
CA ARG A 86 2.68 11.61 15.06
C ARG A 86 3.47 10.81 14.02
N ASP A 87 4.03 9.67 14.42
CA ASP A 87 4.85 8.85 13.54
C ASP A 87 4.01 8.25 12.40
N PHE A 88 2.76 7.83 12.69
CA PHE A 88 1.82 7.40 11.66
C PHE A 88 1.48 8.53 10.67
N ALA A 89 1.26 9.75 11.17
CA ALA A 89 0.98 10.91 10.31
C ALA A 89 2.15 11.24 9.38
N GLU A 90 3.39 11.23 9.89
CA GLU A 90 4.58 11.49 9.08
C GLU A 90 4.83 10.35 8.08
N ALA A 91 4.65 9.09 8.50
CA ALA A 91 4.71 7.95 7.59
C ALA A 91 3.68 8.07 6.47
N ASN A 92 2.46 8.56 6.75
CA ASN A 92 1.46 8.78 5.71
C ASN A 92 1.86 9.87 4.72
N LYS A 93 2.37 11.00 5.21
CA LYS A 93 2.89 12.08 4.37
C LYS A 93 4.06 11.63 3.49
N ALA A 94 4.99 10.84 4.04
CA ALA A 94 6.12 10.29 3.30
C ALA A 94 5.67 9.36 2.18
N PHE A 95 4.67 8.51 2.44
CA PHE A 95 4.11 7.66 1.41
C PHE A 95 3.35 8.43 0.33
N ASP A 96 2.60 9.49 0.67
CA ASP A 96 1.94 10.32 -0.33
C ASP A 96 2.97 10.95 -1.30
N LEU A 97 4.14 11.33 -0.78
CA LEU A 97 5.26 11.78 -1.59
C LEU A 97 5.82 10.63 -2.45
N TYR A 98 6.06 9.45 -1.86
CA TYR A 98 6.53 8.27 -2.59
C TYR A 98 5.57 7.91 -3.73
N LEU A 99 4.27 7.82 -3.48
CA LEU A 99 3.24 7.50 -4.46
C LEU A 99 3.27 8.47 -5.64
N ARG A 100 3.41 9.78 -5.40
CA ARG A 100 3.55 10.77 -6.49
C ARG A 100 4.84 10.57 -7.30
N ARG A 101 5.97 10.33 -6.64
CA ARG A 101 7.28 10.22 -7.29
C ARG A 101 7.43 8.90 -8.04
N GLN A 102 7.09 7.79 -7.42
CA GLN A 102 7.13 6.45 -8.01
C GLN A 102 6.22 6.35 -9.23
N CYS A 103 4.96 6.77 -9.11
CA CYS A 103 4.04 6.70 -10.24
C CYS A 103 4.38 7.69 -11.35
N GLY A 104 4.98 8.84 -11.02
CA GLY A 104 5.56 9.75 -12.00
C GLY A 104 6.70 9.11 -12.79
N PHE A 105 7.60 8.41 -12.10
CA PHE A 105 8.70 7.65 -12.73
C PHE A 105 8.17 6.54 -13.64
N GLU A 106 7.27 5.67 -13.17
CA GLU A 106 6.71 4.59 -13.99
C GLU A 106 5.94 5.10 -15.20
N SER A 107 5.20 6.20 -15.02
CA SER A 107 4.53 6.89 -16.12
C SER A 107 5.53 7.38 -17.17
N ALA A 108 6.65 7.98 -16.76
CA ALA A 108 7.69 8.46 -17.68
C ALA A 108 8.38 7.30 -18.41
N MET A 109 8.61 6.18 -17.72
CA MET A 109 9.15 4.95 -18.31
C MET A 109 8.20 4.29 -19.31
N SER A 110 6.90 4.60 -19.26
CA SER A 110 5.87 4.06 -20.16
C SER A 110 5.70 4.85 -21.47
N GLY A 111 6.58 5.84 -21.72
CA GLY A 111 6.53 6.69 -22.90
C GLY A 111 5.57 7.87 -22.76
N SER A 112 4.91 8.27 -23.84
CA SER A 112 3.99 9.41 -23.87
C SER A 112 2.54 8.99 -24.17
N GLY A 113 1.60 9.91 -23.98
CA GLY A 113 0.19 9.70 -24.33
C GLY A 113 -0.58 8.82 -23.34
N THR A 114 -1.58 8.08 -23.85
CA THR A 114 -2.54 7.33 -23.04
C THR A 114 -1.91 6.21 -22.22
N SER A 115 -0.82 5.58 -22.69
CA SER A 115 -0.11 4.54 -21.95
C SER A 115 0.49 5.07 -20.64
N ALA A 116 1.19 6.20 -20.71
CA ALA A 116 1.75 6.89 -19.55
C ALA A 116 0.66 7.29 -18.55
N GLY A 117 -0.42 7.90 -19.04
CA GLY A 117 -1.56 8.27 -18.19
C GLY A 117 -2.19 7.06 -17.49
N ASN A 118 -2.34 5.93 -18.18
CA ASN A 118 -2.90 4.71 -17.62
C ASN A 118 -1.95 4.05 -16.61
N GLN A 119 -0.65 4.03 -16.90
CA GLN A 119 0.36 3.54 -15.96
C GLN A 119 0.36 4.35 -14.67
N TYR A 120 0.27 5.68 -14.76
CA TYR A 120 0.22 6.54 -13.58
C TYR A 120 -0.95 6.17 -12.66
N ILE A 121 -2.15 5.97 -13.21
CA ILE A 121 -3.32 5.59 -12.41
C ILE A 121 -3.15 4.19 -11.82
N ALA A 122 -2.71 3.22 -12.62
CA ALA A 122 -2.54 1.85 -12.17
C ALA A 122 -1.51 1.73 -11.04
N CYS A 123 -0.37 2.41 -11.17
CA CYS A 123 0.63 2.49 -10.11
C CYS A 123 0.02 3.02 -8.80
N ARG A 124 -0.78 4.09 -8.85
CA ARG A 124 -1.43 4.64 -7.66
C ARG A 124 -2.35 3.62 -7.00
N ILE A 125 -3.18 2.93 -7.79
CA ILE A 125 -4.08 1.89 -7.28
C ILE A 125 -3.27 0.78 -6.61
N ASN A 126 -2.27 0.24 -7.30
CA ASN A 126 -1.46 -0.88 -6.82
C ASN A 126 -0.73 -0.52 -5.51
N LEU A 127 -0.07 0.65 -5.45
CA LEU A 127 0.64 1.07 -4.25
C LEU A 127 -0.29 1.34 -3.06
N MET A 128 -1.47 1.94 -3.29
CA MET A 128 -2.45 2.12 -2.22
C MET A 128 -2.96 0.78 -1.71
N LYS A 129 -3.28 -0.17 -2.60
CA LYS A 129 -3.70 -1.54 -2.21
C LYS A 129 -2.61 -2.26 -1.42
N LEU A 130 -1.36 -2.19 -1.87
CA LEU A 130 -0.22 -2.75 -1.15
C LEU A 130 -0.12 -2.18 0.26
N ARG A 131 -0.24 -0.85 0.40
CA ARG A 131 -0.18 -0.20 1.70
C ARG A 131 -1.38 -0.52 2.59
N MET A 132 -2.59 -0.60 2.05
CA MET A 132 -3.76 -1.06 2.81
C MET A 132 -3.50 -2.45 3.40
N GLY A 133 -2.93 -3.38 2.61
CA GLY A 133 -2.55 -4.70 3.09
C GLY A 133 -1.55 -4.65 4.25
N ALA A 134 -0.53 -3.79 4.16
CA ALA A 134 0.44 -3.59 5.24
C ALA A 134 -0.20 -2.96 6.50
N LEU A 135 -1.16 -2.06 6.31
CA LEU A 135 -1.85 -1.34 7.39
C LEU A 135 -2.93 -2.19 8.08
N GLY A 136 -3.48 -3.19 7.40
CA GLY A 136 -4.53 -4.06 7.94
C GLY A 136 -4.15 -4.78 9.23
N ASN A 137 -2.85 -5.00 9.48
CA ASN A 137 -2.34 -5.57 10.73
C ASN A 137 -2.52 -4.65 11.95
N PHE A 138 -2.74 -3.35 11.72
CA PHE A 138 -2.91 -2.34 12.77
C PHE A 138 -4.36 -1.89 12.94
N SER A 139 -5.29 -2.36 12.10
CA SER A 139 -6.70 -1.98 12.15
C SER A 139 -7.57 -3.00 12.91
N GLY A 140 -7.01 -3.72 13.89
CA GLY A 140 -7.71 -4.72 14.70
C GLY A 140 -8.76 -4.12 15.64
N PRO A 141 -9.73 -4.93 16.14
CA PRO A 141 -10.77 -4.43 17.05
C PRO A 141 -10.10 -3.89 18.31
N ALA A 142 -10.54 -2.70 18.74
CA ALA A 142 -10.18 -2.14 20.04
C ALA A 142 -10.28 -3.26 21.09
N SER A 143 -9.19 -3.54 21.82
CA SER A 143 -9.16 -4.57 22.84
C SER A 143 -10.42 -4.50 23.71
N PRO A 144 -11.08 -5.63 24.01
CA PRO A 144 -12.21 -5.60 24.93
C PRO A 144 -11.71 -5.07 26.28
N ASP A 145 -12.46 -4.11 26.81
CA ASP A 145 -12.30 -3.49 28.12
C ASP A 145 -12.00 -4.58 29.18
N PRO A 146 -10.91 -4.48 29.97
CA PRO A 146 -10.61 -5.48 31.00
C PRO A 146 -11.60 -5.48 32.18
N SER A 147 -12.69 -4.72 32.09
CA SER A 147 -13.72 -4.58 33.13
C SER A 147 -15.04 -5.25 32.74
N GLY A 148 -14.98 -6.51 32.31
CA GLY A 148 -16.14 -7.41 32.29
C GLY A 148 -16.18 -8.22 33.59
N LYS A 149 -16.89 -7.67 34.60
CA LYS A 149 -17.30 -8.26 35.90
C LYS A 149 -16.76 -9.64 36.31
#